data_AF-A0A8T1UZ80-F1
#
_entry.id   AF-A0A8T1UZ80-F1
#
_cell.length_a   1.000
_cell.length_b   1.000
_cell.length_c   1.000
_cell.angle_alpha   90.00
_cell.angle_beta   90.00
_cell.angle_gamma   90.00
#
_symmetry.space_group_name_H-M   'P 1'
#
loop_
_entity.id
_entity.type
_entity.pdbx_description
1 polymer ?
#
loop_
_entity_poly.entity_id
_entity_poly.type
_entity_poly.pdbx_seq_one_letter_code
_entity_poly.pdbx_strand_id
1 'polypeptide(L)'
;MPFVKVLKNKAYFKRYQVKYRRRREGKTDYRARKRLITQDKNKYNSPKYRLVVRITNKQVICQIAYAEIDGDKILCQATSAELPRYGLTVGLKNYAAAYATGLLVGRRVLQKLGLDEDYEGNTEVDGEIVKTESNGRTYFVDEVADEKRPFRCYLDCGLRSTTTGNRVFGALKGAADAGLDIPHSEKRFPGYSPAAGKSSKEKVEESENDARRRVGAEAARSLQQSHVDKVRAQALAEDASVFDYDAVYDDMKSVRETEAEKCAAKREEEKKKPQYISTLLQQAKIREVENERIRERRLLNERKADDALYGDKEKLVSASYKRKLQEMQRWDAEDARLAAMEEQEDVTKQGEHAMAGFYANLNKNIAMGGSTNNARSAYTAKEARHDATTSEKPARAERGHEREREHAEYERETAKSPRDEPATKKARCSEHPDEGRRSPPARDTSPERKEVSDASSPRKDKREEAKPSKEDAIAAARARFLARKAQRKAP
;
A
#
# COMPACT_ATOMS: atom_id res chain seq x y z
N MET A 1 32.74 -5.67 -24.53
CA MET A 1 32.41 -6.94 -25.23
C MET A 1 30.89 -7.17 -25.20
N PRO A 2 30.15 -6.97 -26.30
CA PRO A 2 28.68 -6.95 -26.29
C PRO A 2 28.01 -8.30 -26.67
N PHE A 3 28.73 -9.43 -26.67
CA PHE A 3 28.20 -10.72 -27.16
C PHE A 3 27.79 -11.66 -26.02
N VAL A 4 26.80 -11.27 -25.21
CA VAL A 4 26.21 -12.20 -24.23
C VAL A 4 25.03 -12.94 -24.86
N LYS A 5 25.09 -14.27 -24.88
CA LYS A 5 24.00 -15.13 -25.38
C LYS A 5 22.71 -14.85 -24.62
N VAL A 6 21.66 -14.46 -25.34
CA VAL A 6 20.34 -14.23 -24.74
C VAL A 6 19.71 -15.57 -24.32
N LEU A 7 19.71 -15.84 -23.02
CA LEU A 7 19.17 -17.08 -22.45
C LEU A 7 17.64 -17.13 -22.49
N LYS A 8 16.96 -15.99 -22.25
CA LYS A 8 15.49 -15.87 -22.29
C LYS A 8 15.00 -15.53 -23.70
N ASN A 9 15.22 -16.43 -24.65
CA ASN A 9 14.82 -16.28 -26.05
C ASN A 9 13.38 -16.77 -26.32
N LYS A 10 12.88 -16.59 -27.54
CA LYS A 10 11.53 -17.07 -27.95
C LYS A 10 11.37 -18.58 -27.72
N ALA A 11 12.42 -19.37 -27.95
CA ALA A 11 12.43 -20.81 -27.72
C ALA A 11 12.34 -21.20 -26.23
N TYR A 12 12.86 -20.37 -25.33
CA TYR A 12 12.69 -20.53 -23.88
C TYR A 12 11.22 -20.38 -23.51
N PHE A 13 10.57 -19.27 -23.92
CA PHE A 13 9.17 -19.02 -23.57
C PHE A 13 8.20 -20.04 -24.15
N LYS A 14 8.47 -20.58 -25.35
CA LYS A 14 7.68 -21.67 -25.95
C LYS A 14 7.68 -22.97 -25.11
N ARG A 15 8.76 -23.23 -24.35
CA ARG A 15 8.93 -24.46 -23.55
C ARG A 15 8.83 -24.21 -22.04
N TYR A 16 8.64 -22.95 -21.63
CA TYR A 16 8.66 -22.58 -20.22
C TYR A 16 7.36 -23.04 -19.55
N GLN A 17 7.45 -24.12 -18.77
CA GLN A 17 6.33 -24.58 -17.97
C GLN A 17 6.19 -23.72 -16.71
N VAL A 18 5.12 -22.94 -16.67
CA VAL A 18 4.80 -22.09 -15.52
C VAL A 18 4.40 -22.94 -14.30
N LYS A 19 4.86 -22.53 -13.12
CA LYS A 19 4.35 -23.09 -11.85
C LYS A 19 2.89 -22.66 -11.64
N TYR A 20 2.18 -23.36 -10.75
CA TYR A 20 0.80 -23.02 -10.38
C TYR A 20 0.67 -21.56 -9.96
N ARG A 21 -0.49 -20.94 -10.29
CA ARG A 21 -0.75 -19.52 -10.06
C ARG A 21 -0.37 -19.04 -8.65
N ARG A 22 -0.89 -19.70 -7.60
CA ARG A 22 -0.63 -19.31 -6.19
C ARG A 22 0.81 -19.56 -5.74
N ARG A 23 1.55 -20.45 -6.44
CA ARG A 23 2.98 -20.66 -6.20
C ARG A 23 3.80 -19.51 -6.79
N ARG A 24 3.44 -19.03 -7.99
CA ARG A 24 4.05 -17.84 -8.61
C ARG A 24 3.77 -16.57 -7.79
N GLU A 25 2.58 -16.45 -7.21
CA GLU A 25 2.24 -15.36 -6.28
C GLU A 25 2.89 -15.51 -4.89
N GLY A 26 3.57 -16.63 -4.61
CA GLY A 26 4.20 -16.84 -3.31
C GLY A 26 3.22 -16.93 -2.14
N LYS A 27 2.01 -17.45 -2.36
CA LYS A 27 0.94 -17.53 -1.33
C LYS A 27 0.68 -18.93 -0.78
N THR A 28 1.11 -19.96 -1.48
CA THR A 28 0.79 -21.35 -1.12
C THR A 28 1.98 -22.27 -1.35
N ASP A 29 2.31 -23.03 -0.31
CA ASP A 29 3.10 -24.25 -0.43
C ASP A 29 2.16 -25.43 -0.75
N TYR A 30 2.23 -25.90 -1.99
CA TYR A 30 1.41 -27.03 -2.45
C TYR A 30 1.86 -28.37 -1.84
N ARG A 31 3.11 -28.50 -1.38
CA ARG A 31 3.59 -29.73 -0.72
C ARG A 31 2.95 -29.88 0.65
N ALA A 32 2.96 -28.81 1.45
CA ALA A 32 2.25 -28.76 2.72
C ALA A 32 0.73 -28.90 2.52
N ARG A 33 0.16 -28.14 1.57
CA ARG A 33 -1.28 -28.18 1.29
C ARG A 33 -1.77 -29.57 0.93
N LYS A 34 -1.07 -30.31 0.05
CA LYS A 34 -1.44 -31.68 -0.35
C LYS A 34 -1.65 -32.58 0.89
N ARG A 35 -0.71 -32.55 1.84
CA ARG A 35 -0.80 -33.38 3.07
C ARG A 35 -1.91 -32.93 4.01
N LEU A 36 -2.18 -31.62 4.08
CA LEU A 36 -3.21 -31.06 4.93
C LEU A 36 -4.63 -31.35 4.42
N ILE A 37 -4.86 -31.27 3.10
CA ILE A 37 -6.21 -31.39 2.53
C ILE A 37 -6.59 -32.83 2.17
N THR A 38 -5.63 -33.70 1.82
CA THR A 38 -5.94 -35.07 1.43
C THR A 38 -6.55 -35.81 2.61
N GLN A 39 -7.74 -36.36 2.39
CA GLN A 39 -8.47 -37.22 3.31
C GLN A 39 -8.21 -38.69 2.98
N ASP A 40 -8.35 -39.56 3.98
CA ASP A 40 -8.32 -41.00 3.76
C ASP A 40 -9.51 -41.43 2.90
N LYS A 41 -9.26 -42.28 1.90
CA LYS A 41 -10.28 -42.68 0.92
C LYS A 41 -11.45 -43.43 1.54
N ASN A 42 -11.23 -44.12 2.66
CA ASN A 42 -12.26 -44.83 3.42
C ASN A 42 -13.23 -43.91 4.18
N LYS A 43 -12.94 -42.60 4.27
CA LYS A 43 -13.83 -41.60 4.89
C LYS A 43 -14.72 -40.90 3.87
N TYR A 44 -14.60 -41.24 2.59
CA TYR A 44 -15.44 -40.77 1.49
C TYR A 44 -15.62 -39.23 1.51
N ASN A 45 -16.86 -38.75 1.68
CA ASN A 45 -17.21 -37.33 1.65
C ASN A 45 -16.93 -36.59 2.97
N SER A 46 -16.34 -37.23 3.97
CA SER A 46 -16.06 -36.57 5.25
C SER A 46 -15.01 -35.46 5.08
N PRO A 47 -15.36 -34.18 5.30
CA PRO A 47 -14.44 -33.08 5.09
C PRO A 47 -13.30 -33.11 6.11
N LYS A 48 -12.10 -32.71 5.66
CA LYS A 48 -10.94 -32.52 6.51
C LYS A 48 -10.79 -31.03 6.87
N TYR A 49 -11.24 -30.67 8.07
CA TYR A 49 -11.23 -29.29 8.54
C TYR A 49 -9.83 -28.82 8.93
N ARG A 50 -9.50 -27.59 8.56
CA ARG A 50 -8.23 -26.92 8.89
C ARG A 50 -8.51 -25.54 9.46
N LEU A 51 -7.76 -25.21 10.52
CA LEU A 51 -7.67 -23.86 11.06
C LEU A 51 -6.60 -23.09 10.29
N VAL A 52 -7.04 -22.27 9.34
CA VAL A 52 -6.19 -21.41 8.53
C VAL A 52 -5.91 -20.13 9.30
N VAL A 53 -4.67 -19.96 9.75
CA VAL A 53 -4.22 -18.75 10.45
C VAL A 53 -3.33 -17.93 9.53
N ARG A 54 -3.70 -16.67 9.29
CA ARG A 54 -2.92 -15.74 8.47
C ARG A 54 -2.75 -14.42 9.19
N ILE A 55 -1.49 -14.05 9.41
CA ILE A 55 -1.14 -12.78 10.04
C ILE A 55 -0.71 -11.82 8.95
N THR A 56 -1.48 -10.74 8.78
CA THR A 56 -1.20 -9.63 7.86
C THR A 56 -0.39 -8.55 8.57
N ASN A 57 -0.20 -7.39 7.93
CA ASN A 57 0.49 -6.27 8.55
C ASN A 57 -0.31 -5.65 9.70
N LYS A 58 -1.64 -5.66 9.62
CA LYS A 58 -2.53 -4.95 10.55
C LYS A 58 -3.40 -5.87 11.42
N GLN A 59 -3.72 -7.07 10.92
CA GLN A 59 -4.70 -7.96 11.54
C GLN A 59 -4.31 -9.45 11.46
N VAL A 60 -4.90 -10.23 12.35
CA VAL A 60 -4.88 -11.71 12.36
C VAL A 60 -6.20 -12.19 11.78
N ILE A 61 -6.13 -13.15 10.88
CA ILE A 61 -7.27 -13.80 10.25
C ILE A 61 -7.23 -15.27 10.63
N CYS A 62 -8.29 -15.77 11.24
CA CYS A 62 -8.51 -17.17 11.53
C CYS A 62 -9.76 -17.66 10.81
N GLN A 63 -9.65 -18.79 10.12
CA GLN A 63 -10.75 -19.38 9.35
C GLN A 63 -10.76 -20.89 9.54
N ILE A 64 -11.93 -21.48 9.70
CA ILE A 64 -12.08 -22.93 9.57
C ILE A 64 -12.51 -23.23 8.15
N ALA A 65 -11.69 -23.99 7.43
CA ALA A 65 -11.93 -24.31 6.03
C ALA A 65 -11.85 -25.81 5.79
N TYR A 66 -12.54 -26.30 4.77
CA TYR A 66 -12.33 -27.62 4.19
C TYR A 66 -12.17 -27.49 2.67
N ALA A 67 -11.68 -28.53 2.01
CA ALA A 67 -11.39 -28.49 0.58
C ALA A 67 -12.47 -29.24 -0.20
N GLU A 68 -12.99 -28.62 -1.26
CA GLU A 68 -13.78 -29.25 -2.32
C GLU A 68 -13.05 -29.11 -3.66
N ILE A 69 -13.57 -29.77 -4.71
CA ILE A 69 -12.99 -29.74 -6.06
C ILE A 69 -13.05 -28.33 -6.64
N ASP A 70 -14.16 -27.63 -6.44
CA ASP A 70 -14.38 -26.26 -6.93
C ASP A 70 -13.50 -25.24 -6.20
N GLY A 71 -13.23 -25.49 -4.92
CA GLY A 71 -12.46 -24.59 -4.07
C GLY A 71 -12.59 -24.88 -2.59
N ASP A 72 -11.94 -24.04 -1.78
CA ASP A 72 -12.04 -24.14 -0.33
C ASP A 72 -13.33 -23.49 0.16
N LYS A 73 -14.11 -24.22 0.96
CA LYS A 73 -15.28 -23.68 1.63
C LYS A 73 -14.92 -23.28 3.05
N ILE A 74 -15.37 -22.09 3.46
CA ILE A 74 -15.14 -21.54 4.80
C ILE A 74 -16.37 -21.85 5.66
N LEU A 75 -16.18 -22.59 6.75
CA LEU A 75 -17.24 -22.91 7.70
C LEU A 75 -17.56 -21.69 8.57
N CYS A 76 -16.52 -21.09 9.16
CA CYS A 76 -16.55 -19.90 9.99
C CYS A 76 -15.25 -19.09 9.84
N GLN A 77 -15.33 -17.79 10.14
CA GLN A 77 -14.21 -16.86 10.14
C GLN A 77 -14.30 -15.92 11.35
N ALA A 78 -13.14 -15.52 11.87
CA ALA A 78 -13.01 -14.33 12.70
C ALA A 78 -11.71 -13.60 12.38
N THR A 79 -11.75 -12.29 12.55
CA THR A 79 -10.64 -11.39 12.29
C THR A 79 -10.37 -10.53 13.51
N SER A 80 -9.11 -10.18 13.77
CA SER A 80 -8.78 -9.34 14.93
C SER A 80 -9.37 -7.94 14.87
N ALA A 81 -9.80 -7.48 13.69
CA ALA A 81 -10.57 -6.25 13.51
C ALA A 81 -11.93 -6.26 14.25
N GLU A 82 -12.41 -7.43 14.69
CA GLU A 82 -13.66 -7.60 15.41
C GLU A 82 -13.47 -7.52 16.94
N LEU A 83 -12.23 -7.66 17.42
CA LEU A 83 -11.89 -7.60 18.84
C LEU A 83 -12.24 -6.27 19.55
N PRO A 84 -12.29 -5.10 18.88
CA PRO A 84 -12.77 -3.88 19.52
C PRO A 84 -14.20 -3.99 20.07
N ARG A 85 -15.05 -4.87 19.50
CA ARG A 85 -16.40 -5.14 20.04
C ARG A 85 -16.37 -5.83 21.40
N TYR A 86 -15.27 -6.48 21.73
CA TYR A 86 -15.05 -7.23 22.96
C TYR A 86 -14.08 -6.48 23.91
N GLY A 87 -13.84 -5.18 23.68
CA GLY A 87 -13.00 -4.32 24.54
C GLY A 87 -11.53 -4.19 24.14
N LEU A 88 -11.05 -4.95 23.16
CA LEU A 88 -9.66 -4.89 22.67
C LEU A 88 -9.54 -3.90 21.49
N THR A 89 -9.28 -2.63 21.78
CA THR A 89 -9.26 -1.55 20.79
C THR A 89 -7.92 -1.42 20.05
N VAL A 90 -6.80 -1.65 20.74
CA VAL A 90 -5.44 -1.49 20.21
C VAL A 90 -4.70 -2.82 20.14
N GLY A 91 -3.58 -2.87 19.41
CA GLY A 91 -2.70 -4.03 19.44
C GLY A 91 -3.25 -5.29 18.74
N LEU A 92 -4.09 -5.15 17.71
CA LEU A 92 -4.82 -6.23 17.02
C LEU A 92 -3.95 -7.30 16.29
N LYS A 93 -2.63 -7.29 16.49
CA LYS A 93 -1.67 -8.23 15.89
C LYS A 93 -0.74 -8.84 16.93
N ASN A 94 -0.82 -8.45 18.20
CA ASN A 94 0.04 -9.03 19.24
C ASN A 94 -0.32 -10.52 19.50
N TYR A 95 0.41 -11.18 20.40
CA TYR A 95 0.17 -12.59 20.70
C TYR A 95 -1.22 -12.79 21.34
N ALA A 96 -1.63 -11.88 22.23
CA ALA A 96 -2.93 -11.89 22.89
C ALA A 96 -4.10 -11.74 21.90
N ALA A 97 -3.99 -10.85 20.91
CA ALA A 97 -4.97 -10.68 19.86
C ALA A 97 -5.06 -11.92 18.97
N ALA A 98 -3.94 -12.59 18.68
CA ALA A 98 -3.95 -13.86 17.97
C ALA A 98 -4.70 -14.93 18.77
N TYR A 99 -4.42 -15.04 20.08
CA TYR A 99 -5.13 -15.92 21.01
C TYR A 99 -6.64 -15.63 21.02
N ALA A 100 -7.03 -14.38 21.26
CA ALA A 100 -8.43 -13.96 21.28
C ALA A 100 -9.14 -14.23 19.94
N THR A 101 -8.48 -14.03 18.79
CA THR A 101 -9.07 -14.40 17.49
C THR A 101 -9.24 -15.91 17.32
N GLY A 102 -8.33 -16.72 17.85
CA GLY A 102 -8.46 -18.17 17.86
C GLY A 102 -9.66 -18.61 18.68
N LEU A 103 -9.78 -18.06 19.89
CA LEU A 103 -10.89 -18.29 20.82
C LEU A 103 -12.23 -17.93 20.17
N LEU A 104 -12.29 -16.75 19.53
CA LEU A 104 -13.48 -16.26 18.85
C LEU A 104 -13.93 -17.16 17.69
N VAL A 105 -12.99 -17.68 16.88
CA VAL A 105 -13.33 -18.65 15.83
C VAL A 105 -13.83 -19.96 16.42
N GLY A 106 -13.18 -20.46 17.48
CA GLY A 106 -13.56 -21.69 18.14
C GLY A 106 -14.99 -21.65 18.65
N ARG A 107 -15.33 -20.63 19.44
CA ARG A 107 -16.69 -20.45 19.98
C ARG A 107 -17.74 -20.30 18.90
N ARG A 108 -17.47 -19.52 17.86
CA ARG A 108 -18.41 -19.37 16.73
C ARG A 108 -18.71 -20.69 16.02
N VAL A 109 -17.70 -21.56 15.91
CA VAL A 109 -17.85 -22.85 15.23
C VAL A 109 -18.67 -23.79 16.09
N LEU A 110 -18.36 -23.89 17.39
CA LEU A 110 -19.09 -24.74 18.32
C LEU A 110 -20.55 -24.30 18.44
N GLN A 111 -20.81 -23.00 18.59
CA GLN A 111 -22.17 -22.45 18.62
C GLN A 111 -22.93 -22.74 17.32
N LYS A 112 -22.29 -22.61 16.16
CA LYS A 112 -22.92 -22.93 14.86
C LYS A 112 -23.25 -24.41 14.71
N LEU A 113 -22.54 -25.29 15.40
CA LEU A 113 -22.71 -26.74 15.35
C LEU A 113 -23.55 -27.29 16.53
N GLY A 114 -23.91 -26.46 17.51
CA GLY A 114 -24.60 -26.89 18.74
C GLY A 114 -23.74 -27.84 19.58
N LEU A 115 -22.49 -27.46 19.80
CA LEU A 115 -21.45 -28.17 20.57
C LEU A 115 -20.82 -27.26 21.64
N ASP A 116 -21.38 -26.10 21.88
CA ASP A 116 -20.85 -25.07 22.78
C ASP A 116 -21.04 -25.41 24.26
N GLU A 117 -22.16 -26.05 24.61
CA GLU A 117 -22.43 -26.55 25.97
C GLU A 117 -21.63 -27.82 26.28
N ASP A 118 -21.54 -28.76 25.33
CA ASP A 118 -20.80 -30.02 25.50
C ASP A 118 -19.29 -29.80 25.67
N TYR A 119 -18.76 -28.78 24.98
CA TYR A 119 -17.33 -28.51 24.90
C TYR A 119 -17.05 -27.06 25.24
N GLU A 120 -17.25 -26.74 26.52
CA GLU A 120 -16.92 -25.42 27.06
C GLU A 120 -15.41 -25.14 27.00
N GLY A 121 -14.54 -26.14 26.91
CA GLY A 121 -13.09 -25.90 26.92
C GLY A 121 -12.61 -25.25 28.23
N ASN A 122 -11.42 -24.67 28.22
CA ASN A 122 -10.79 -24.22 29.45
C ASN A 122 -11.28 -22.81 29.86
N THR A 123 -11.94 -22.73 31.01
CA THR A 123 -12.43 -21.48 31.62
C THR A 123 -11.34 -20.73 32.39
N GLU A 124 -10.36 -21.45 32.97
CA GLU A 124 -9.24 -20.90 33.72
C GLU A 124 -7.94 -21.02 32.90
N VAL A 125 -7.53 -19.91 32.28
CA VAL A 125 -6.43 -19.91 31.31
C VAL A 125 -5.06 -20.03 32.00
N ASP A 126 -4.67 -21.25 32.35
CA ASP A 126 -3.39 -21.56 33.03
C ASP A 126 -2.23 -21.81 32.05
N GLY A 127 -2.53 -21.94 30.76
CA GLY A 127 -1.54 -22.17 29.71
C GLY A 127 -1.08 -23.62 29.55
N GLU A 128 -1.58 -24.54 30.38
CA GLU A 128 -1.32 -25.98 30.26
C GLU A 128 -2.02 -26.58 29.04
N ILE A 129 -1.45 -27.65 28.47
CA ILE A 129 -2.13 -28.39 27.38
C ILE A 129 -2.95 -29.50 27.99
N VAL A 130 -4.27 -29.39 27.82
CA VAL A 130 -5.17 -30.45 28.20
C VAL A 130 -5.18 -31.54 27.13
N LYS A 131 -5.06 -32.80 27.58
CA LYS A 131 -5.07 -33.99 26.74
C LYS A 131 -5.83 -35.09 27.47
N THR A 132 -6.77 -35.70 26.76
CA THR A 132 -7.57 -36.81 27.28
C THR A 132 -7.52 -37.96 26.30
N GLU A 133 -7.27 -39.16 26.81
CA GLU A 133 -7.25 -40.39 26.02
C GLU A 133 -8.58 -41.11 26.18
N SER A 134 -9.32 -41.25 25.08
CA SER A 134 -10.59 -41.98 25.05
C SER A 134 -10.65 -42.88 23.83
N ASN A 135 -11.07 -44.13 24.03
CA ASN A 135 -11.21 -45.14 22.96
C ASN A 135 -9.94 -45.32 22.12
N GLY A 136 -8.76 -45.30 22.75
CA GLY A 136 -7.45 -45.48 22.09
C GLY A 136 -7.02 -44.30 21.21
N ARG A 137 -7.64 -43.12 21.35
CA ARG A 137 -7.29 -41.89 20.63
C ARG A 137 -7.10 -40.72 21.59
N THR A 138 -6.09 -39.92 21.32
CA THR A 138 -5.82 -38.66 22.01
C THR A 138 -6.72 -37.54 21.49
N TYR A 139 -7.39 -36.87 22.41
CA TYR A 139 -8.14 -35.62 22.20
C TYR A 139 -7.48 -34.50 22.97
N PHE A 140 -7.53 -33.30 22.41
CA PHE A 140 -6.95 -32.09 23.02
C PHE A 140 -8.05 -31.22 23.64
N VAL A 141 -8.94 -31.88 24.38
CA VAL A 141 -10.09 -31.31 25.09
C VAL A 141 -10.22 -32.06 26.42
N ASP A 142 -10.71 -31.37 27.43
CA ASP A 142 -10.70 -31.79 28.84
C ASP A 142 -11.47 -33.09 29.05
N GLU A 143 -12.73 -33.12 28.60
CA GLU A 143 -13.57 -34.31 28.66
C GLU A 143 -14.19 -34.56 27.29
N VAL A 144 -14.43 -35.84 26.97
CA VAL A 144 -15.08 -36.24 25.73
C VAL A 144 -16.50 -36.65 26.07
N ALA A 145 -17.49 -35.91 25.56
CA ALA A 145 -18.88 -36.25 25.74
C ALA A 145 -19.22 -37.60 25.09
N ASP A 146 -20.13 -38.35 25.71
CA ASP A 146 -20.49 -39.71 25.29
C ASP A 146 -21.21 -39.73 23.93
N GLU A 147 -22.04 -38.73 23.65
CA GLU A 147 -22.87 -38.71 22.44
C GLU A 147 -22.13 -38.17 21.20
N LYS A 148 -21.51 -36.99 21.33
CA LYS A 148 -20.88 -36.28 20.20
C LYS A 148 -19.41 -36.06 20.50
N ARG A 149 -18.56 -36.38 19.54
CA ARG A 149 -17.10 -36.17 19.63
C ARG A 149 -16.75 -34.69 19.40
N PRO A 150 -15.62 -34.21 19.97
CA PRO A 150 -15.21 -32.83 19.81
C PRO A 150 -14.86 -32.53 18.35
N PHE A 151 -15.04 -31.27 17.95
CA PHE A 151 -14.78 -30.83 16.58
C PHE A 151 -13.28 -30.82 16.28
N ARG A 152 -12.80 -31.79 15.48
CA ARG A 152 -11.38 -31.88 15.12
C ARG A 152 -11.01 -30.98 13.96
N CYS A 153 -9.97 -30.15 14.13
CA CYS A 153 -9.36 -29.40 13.03
C CYS A 153 -7.82 -29.38 13.09
N TYR A 154 -7.17 -29.14 11.96
CA TYR A 154 -5.70 -29.13 11.86
C TYR A 154 -5.17 -27.74 11.54
N LEU A 155 -4.05 -27.34 12.17
CA LEU A 155 -3.44 -26.05 11.91
C LEU A 155 -2.84 -25.95 10.50
N ASP A 156 -3.22 -24.92 9.76
CA ASP A 156 -2.59 -24.49 8.50
C ASP A 156 -1.82 -23.18 8.74
N CYS A 157 -0.49 -23.30 8.92
CA CYS A 157 0.44 -22.17 9.04
C CYS A 157 0.75 -21.46 7.70
N GLY A 158 0.39 -22.09 6.58
CA GLY A 158 0.74 -21.63 5.23
C GLY A 158 2.25 -21.55 5.03
N LEU A 159 2.74 -20.34 4.75
CA LEU A 159 4.16 -20.06 4.51
C LEU A 159 4.88 -19.49 5.73
N ARG A 160 4.20 -19.38 6.88
CA ARG A 160 4.84 -18.89 8.11
C ARG A 160 5.81 -19.92 8.66
N SER A 161 6.99 -19.46 9.06
CA SER A 161 8.00 -20.28 9.72
C SER A 161 7.49 -20.77 11.08
N THR A 162 7.62 -22.06 11.35
CA THR A 162 7.17 -22.72 12.58
C THR A 162 8.22 -22.56 13.69
N THR A 163 8.56 -21.32 14.04
CA THR A 163 9.45 -20.99 15.15
C THR A 163 8.71 -21.00 16.48
N THR A 164 9.43 -21.30 17.56
CA THR A 164 8.88 -21.26 18.92
C THR A 164 8.48 -19.84 19.30
N GLY A 165 7.30 -19.67 19.92
CA GLY A 165 6.73 -18.36 20.26
C GLY A 165 6.08 -17.62 19.08
N ASN A 166 5.90 -18.26 17.91
CA ASN A 166 5.18 -17.62 16.81
C ASN A 166 3.70 -17.40 17.18
N ARG A 167 3.17 -16.22 16.84
CA ARG A 167 1.78 -15.81 17.08
C ARG A 167 0.74 -16.72 16.43
N VAL A 168 1.12 -17.44 15.37
CA VAL A 168 0.27 -18.48 14.77
C VAL A 168 -0.13 -19.55 15.80
N PHE A 169 0.80 -19.89 16.70
CA PHE A 169 0.53 -20.84 17.78
C PHE A 169 -0.31 -20.23 18.89
N GLY A 170 -0.27 -18.90 19.09
CA GLY A 170 -1.21 -18.21 19.99
C GLY A 170 -2.65 -18.38 19.54
N ALA A 171 -2.92 -18.21 18.24
CA ALA A 171 -4.24 -18.48 17.67
C ALA A 171 -4.65 -19.96 17.74
N LEU A 172 -3.69 -20.88 17.62
CA LEU A 172 -3.96 -22.30 17.86
C LEU A 172 -4.35 -22.56 19.31
N LYS A 173 -3.63 -21.98 20.28
CA LYS A 173 -3.91 -22.18 21.71
C LYS A 173 -5.28 -21.62 22.09
N GLY A 174 -5.59 -20.41 21.63
CA GLY A 174 -6.93 -19.84 21.85
C GLY A 174 -8.05 -20.65 21.21
N ALA A 175 -7.82 -21.25 20.04
CA ALA A 175 -8.80 -22.12 19.41
C ALA A 175 -8.96 -23.46 20.14
N ALA A 176 -7.88 -24.01 20.71
CA ALA A 176 -7.93 -25.23 21.53
C ALA A 176 -8.65 -24.96 22.86
N ASP A 177 -8.31 -23.87 23.56
CA ASP A 177 -8.95 -23.46 24.82
C ASP A 177 -10.44 -23.14 24.63
N ALA A 178 -10.87 -22.81 23.41
CA ALA A 178 -12.29 -22.65 23.08
C ALA A 178 -13.10 -23.96 23.09
N GLY A 179 -12.46 -25.13 23.14
CA GLY A 179 -13.08 -26.45 23.04
C GLY A 179 -12.88 -27.17 21.69
N LEU A 180 -12.00 -26.69 20.80
CA LEU A 180 -11.70 -27.40 19.55
C LEU A 180 -10.60 -28.46 19.74
N ASP A 181 -10.81 -29.67 19.19
CA ASP A 181 -9.78 -30.71 19.16
C ASP A 181 -8.72 -30.39 18.09
N ILE A 182 -7.60 -29.77 18.51
CA ILE A 182 -6.48 -29.45 17.63
C ILE A 182 -5.24 -30.21 18.11
N PRO A 183 -4.69 -31.15 17.33
CA PRO A 183 -3.50 -31.88 17.75
C PRO A 183 -2.25 -31.01 17.73
N HIS A 184 -1.62 -30.83 18.89
CA HIS A 184 -0.45 -29.96 19.05
C HIS A 184 0.51 -30.39 20.19
N SER A 185 1.65 -29.70 20.30
CA SER A 185 2.69 -29.98 21.32
C SER A 185 3.25 -28.69 21.90
N GLU A 186 3.81 -28.76 23.11
CA GLU A 186 4.29 -27.60 23.89
C GLU A 186 5.49 -26.90 23.28
N LYS A 187 6.25 -27.60 22.43
CA LYS A 187 7.55 -27.18 21.90
C LYS A 187 7.55 -25.84 21.15
N ARG A 188 6.38 -25.43 20.65
CA ARG A 188 6.23 -24.22 19.83
C ARG A 188 5.60 -23.05 20.57
N PHE A 189 5.21 -23.24 21.82
CA PHE A 189 4.68 -22.16 22.66
C PHE A 189 5.80 -21.29 23.23
N PRO A 190 5.50 -20.01 23.52
CA PRO A 190 6.43 -19.15 24.24
C PRO A 190 6.76 -19.77 25.61
N GLY A 191 8.00 -19.59 26.08
CA GLY A 191 8.46 -20.16 27.35
C GLY A 191 9.08 -21.56 27.23
N TYR A 192 8.88 -22.27 26.11
CA TYR A 192 9.53 -23.56 25.90
C TYR A 192 11.04 -23.40 25.66
N SER A 193 11.84 -23.91 26.60
CA SER A 193 13.27 -24.17 26.40
C SER A 193 13.48 -25.65 26.11
N PRO A 194 14.21 -26.03 25.03
CA PRO A 194 14.66 -27.41 24.89
C PRO A 194 15.53 -27.75 26.12
N ALA A 195 15.30 -28.90 26.72
CA ALA A 195 16.16 -29.39 27.81
C ALA A 195 17.58 -29.58 27.28
N ALA A 196 18.44 -28.57 27.41
CA ALA A 196 19.87 -28.79 27.56
C ALA A 196 20.03 -29.51 28.91
N GLY A 197 20.86 -30.57 28.97
CA GLY A 197 21.01 -31.38 30.17
C GLY A 197 21.31 -30.52 31.41
N LYS A 198 20.29 -30.29 32.25
CA LYS A 198 20.43 -29.49 33.46
C LYS A 198 20.91 -30.39 34.60
N SER A 199 22.19 -30.32 34.91
CA SER A 199 22.72 -30.77 36.21
C SER A 199 22.11 -29.90 37.32
N SER A 200 21.92 -30.49 38.50
CA SER A 200 21.21 -29.94 39.66
C SER A 200 21.76 -28.61 40.22
N LYS A 201 22.85 -28.04 39.68
CA LYS A 201 23.40 -26.74 40.07
C LYS A 201 22.67 -25.53 39.46
N GLU A 202 21.91 -25.68 38.37
CA GLU A 202 21.23 -24.53 37.74
C GLU A 202 19.94 -24.09 38.45
N LYS A 203 19.31 -24.95 39.27
CA LYS A 203 18.07 -24.56 39.98
C LYS A 203 18.28 -23.46 41.02
N VAL A 204 19.46 -23.37 41.64
CA VAL A 204 19.77 -22.34 42.64
C VAL A 204 20.13 -21.02 41.96
N GLU A 205 20.97 -21.09 40.91
CA GLU A 205 21.37 -19.95 40.07
C GLU A 205 20.19 -19.31 39.31
N GLU A 206 19.20 -20.09 38.85
CA GLU A 206 18.02 -19.56 38.13
C GLU A 206 17.08 -18.76 39.06
N SER A 207 17.02 -19.09 40.37
CA SER A 207 16.26 -18.33 41.37
C SER A 207 16.95 -17.02 41.80
N GLU A 208 18.27 -17.03 41.96
CA GLU A 208 19.04 -15.82 42.24
C GLU A 208 19.16 -14.92 41.01
N ASN A 209 19.23 -15.49 39.80
CA ASN A 209 19.21 -14.73 38.55
C ASN A 209 17.84 -14.15 38.22
N ASP A 210 16.72 -14.74 38.68
CA ASP A 210 15.39 -14.15 38.53
C ASP A 210 15.17 -12.98 39.51
N ALA A 211 15.73 -13.05 40.72
CA ALA A 211 15.78 -11.92 41.66
C ALA A 211 16.68 -10.78 41.14
N ARG A 212 17.89 -11.11 40.63
CA ARG A 212 18.80 -10.13 40.00
C ARG A 212 18.24 -9.57 38.69
N ARG A 213 17.46 -10.34 37.92
CA ARG A 213 16.72 -9.84 36.75
C ARG A 213 15.56 -8.94 37.13
N ARG A 214 14.85 -9.19 38.23
CA ARG A 214 13.78 -8.30 38.72
C ARG A 214 14.35 -6.98 39.21
N VAL A 215 15.42 -7.01 40.02
CA VAL A 215 16.15 -5.81 40.46
C VAL A 215 16.80 -5.10 39.27
N GLY A 216 17.38 -5.83 38.33
CA GLY A 216 17.94 -5.29 37.09
C GLY A 216 16.89 -4.73 36.14
N ALA A 217 15.68 -5.29 36.10
CA ALA A 217 14.55 -4.81 35.31
C ALA A 217 13.85 -3.61 35.97
N GLU A 218 13.87 -3.49 37.30
CA GLU A 218 13.43 -2.29 38.03
C GLU A 218 14.45 -1.18 37.93
N ALA A 219 15.75 -1.47 38.07
CA ALA A 219 16.84 -0.52 37.86
C ALA A 219 16.93 -0.07 36.39
N ALA A 220 16.71 -0.97 35.43
CA ALA A 220 16.61 -0.60 34.02
C ALA A 220 15.33 0.22 33.74
N ARG A 221 14.19 -0.09 34.38
CA ARG A 221 12.98 0.73 34.28
C ARG A 221 13.19 2.12 34.88
N SER A 222 13.85 2.25 36.03
CA SER A 222 14.12 3.55 36.67
C SER A 222 15.18 4.37 35.92
N LEU A 223 16.23 3.73 35.37
CA LEU A 223 17.18 4.41 34.49
C LEU A 223 16.50 4.91 33.21
N GLN A 224 15.65 4.09 32.59
CA GLN A 224 14.89 4.48 31.41
C GLN A 224 13.92 5.63 31.74
N GLN A 225 13.23 5.57 32.89
CA GLN A 225 12.34 6.65 33.32
C GLN A 225 13.11 7.98 33.52
N SER A 226 14.25 7.94 34.22
CA SER A 226 15.08 9.13 34.46
C SER A 226 15.67 9.72 33.18
N HIS A 227 16.00 8.88 32.20
CA HIS A 227 16.48 9.31 30.90
C HIS A 227 15.34 9.90 30.06
N VAL A 228 14.15 9.29 30.08
CA VAL A 228 12.93 9.81 29.45
C VAL A 228 12.54 11.16 30.04
N ASP A 229 12.66 11.33 31.35
CA ASP A 229 12.36 12.61 32.03
C ASP A 229 13.36 13.71 31.65
N LYS A 230 14.65 13.38 31.53
CA LYS A 230 15.69 14.31 31.04
C LYS A 230 15.45 14.72 29.58
N VAL A 231 15.15 13.75 28.72
CA VAL A 231 14.86 14.01 27.30
C VAL A 231 13.58 14.83 27.16
N ARG A 232 12.54 14.55 27.97
CA ARG A 232 11.30 15.35 28.01
C ARG A 232 11.56 16.78 28.48
N ALA A 233 12.39 16.98 29.50
CA ALA A 233 12.75 18.30 30.00
C ALA A 233 13.56 19.11 28.96
N GLN A 234 14.48 18.46 28.26
CA GLN A 234 15.22 19.08 27.14
C GLN A 234 14.28 19.45 25.99
N ALA A 235 13.37 18.55 25.60
CA ALA A 235 12.40 18.81 24.53
C ALA A 235 11.43 19.96 24.87
N LEU A 236 10.94 20.03 26.11
CA LEU A 236 10.10 21.15 26.57
C LEU A 236 10.86 22.48 26.66
N ALA A 237 12.18 22.43 26.90
CA ALA A 237 13.03 23.63 26.94
C ALA A 237 13.36 24.16 25.53
N GLU A 238 13.46 23.27 24.54
CA GLU A 238 13.65 23.65 23.14
C GLU A 238 12.38 24.22 22.52
N ASP A 239 11.23 23.56 22.74
CA ASP A 239 9.93 24.05 22.27
C ASP A 239 8.78 23.55 23.17
N ALA A 240 8.04 24.49 23.73
CA ALA A 240 6.93 24.22 24.64
C ALA A 240 5.76 23.49 23.96
N SER A 241 5.65 23.56 22.63
CA SER A 241 4.58 22.93 21.84
C SER A 241 4.88 21.49 21.37
N VAL A 242 6.06 20.95 21.69
CA VAL A 242 6.53 19.63 21.21
C VAL A 242 5.57 18.47 21.49
N PHE A 243 4.77 18.55 22.56
CA PHE A 243 3.85 17.49 22.96
C PHE A 243 2.38 17.78 22.60
N ASP A 244 2.09 18.87 21.88
CA ASP A 244 0.74 19.24 21.45
C ASP A 244 0.33 18.48 20.16
N TYR A 245 0.36 17.15 20.24
CA TYR A 245 0.05 16.27 19.12
C TYR A 245 -1.42 16.35 18.69
N ASP A 246 -2.32 16.67 19.62
CA ASP A 246 -3.75 16.77 19.36
C ASP A 246 -4.05 17.99 18.46
N ALA A 247 -3.43 19.15 18.71
CA ALA A 247 -3.61 20.33 17.87
C ALA A 247 -3.11 20.09 16.42
N VAL A 248 -1.93 19.48 16.26
CA VAL A 248 -1.39 19.18 14.93
C VAL A 248 -2.24 18.11 14.22
N TYR A 249 -2.78 17.15 14.96
CA TYR A 249 -3.67 16.13 14.39
C TYR A 249 -5.02 16.72 13.96
N ASP A 250 -5.60 17.62 14.76
CA ASP A 250 -6.83 18.33 14.42
C ASP A 250 -6.65 19.23 13.18
N ASP A 251 -5.49 19.89 13.05
CA ASP A 251 -5.12 20.64 11.86
C ASP A 251 -4.98 19.72 10.63
N MET A 252 -4.28 18.59 10.75
CA MET A 252 -4.15 17.62 9.65
C MET A 252 -5.49 17.00 9.25
N LYS A 253 -6.37 16.75 10.22
CA LYS A 253 -7.70 16.21 9.99
C LYS A 253 -8.58 17.22 9.26
N SER A 254 -8.58 18.48 9.70
CA SER A 254 -9.35 19.55 9.04
C SER A 254 -8.89 19.77 7.58
N VAL A 255 -7.58 19.74 7.32
CA VAL A 255 -7.03 19.82 5.96
C VAL A 255 -7.51 18.64 5.11
N ARG A 256 -7.44 17.40 5.63
CA ARG A 256 -7.92 16.22 4.89
C ARG A 256 -9.41 16.26 4.61
N GLU A 257 -10.21 16.74 5.55
CA GLU A 257 -11.66 16.91 5.39
C GLU A 257 -11.95 17.94 4.29
N THR A 258 -11.29 19.10 4.29
CA THR A 258 -11.47 20.12 3.24
C THR A 258 -11.01 19.64 1.85
N GLU A 259 -9.93 18.86 1.77
CA GLU A 259 -9.47 18.27 0.50
C GLU A 259 -10.42 17.18 0.00
N ALA A 260 -10.98 16.37 0.91
CA ALA A 260 -11.98 15.37 0.58
C ALA A 260 -13.27 16.02 0.07
N GLU A 261 -13.72 17.11 0.69
CA GLU A 261 -14.85 17.91 0.23
C GLU A 261 -14.63 18.50 -1.17
N LYS A 262 -13.45 19.07 -1.43
CA LYS A 262 -13.07 19.58 -2.77
C LYS A 262 -13.05 18.46 -3.81
N CYS A 263 -12.52 17.29 -3.48
CA CYS A 263 -12.50 16.13 -4.38
C CYS A 263 -13.92 15.59 -4.64
N ALA A 264 -14.78 15.59 -3.63
CA ALA A 264 -16.18 15.18 -3.76
C ALA A 264 -16.96 16.16 -4.65
N ALA A 265 -16.77 17.47 -4.46
CA ALA A 265 -17.37 18.51 -5.28
C ALA A 265 -16.96 18.38 -6.77
N LYS A 266 -15.67 18.15 -7.04
CA LYS A 266 -15.19 17.91 -8.42
C LYS A 266 -15.82 16.68 -9.07
N ARG A 267 -15.96 15.57 -8.33
CA ARG A 267 -16.62 14.35 -8.82
C ARG A 267 -18.11 14.54 -9.07
N GLU A 268 -18.78 15.32 -8.23
CA GLU A 268 -20.18 15.73 -8.41
C GLU A 268 -20.35 16.56 -9.69
N GLU A 269 -19.47 17.53 -9.92
CA GLU A 269 -19.47 18.34 -11.14
C GLU A 269 -19.18 17.52 -12.40
N GLU A 270 -18.26 16.56 -12.33
CA GLU A 270 -17.96 15.64 -13.44
C GLU A 270 -19.16 14.73 -13.78
N LYS A 271 -19.91 14.25 -12.78
CA LYS A 271 -21.13 13.46 -13.00
C LYS A 271 -22.27 14.26 -13.64
N LYS A 272 -22.33 15.58 -13.40
CA LYS A 272 -23.37 16.47 -13.95
C LYS A 272 -23.17 16.78 -15.44
N LYS A 273 -21.96 16.59 -15.98
CA LYS A 273 -21.65 16.85 -17.39
C LYS A 273 -22.10 15.66 -18.27
N PRO A 274 -22.79 15.90 -19.39
CA PRO A 274 -23.22 14.83 -20.30
C PRO A 274 -22.02 14.14 -20.94
N GLN A 275 -22.00 12.80 -20.86
CA GLN A 275 -20.84 11.96 -21.15
C GLN A 275 -20.39 11.99 -22.63
N TYR A 276 -21.25 12.43 -23.55
CA TYR A 276 -21.04 12.35 -25.01
C TYR A 276 -21.17 13.69 -25.75
N ILE A 277 -21.49 14.79 -25.06
CA ILE A 277 -21.76 16.06 -25.77
C ILE A 277 -20.48 16.68 -26.34
N SER A 278 -19.35 16.50 -25.64
CA SER A 278 -18.06 17.04 -26.07
C SER A 278 -17.57 16.37 -27.36
N THR A 279 -17.71 15.05 -27.46
CA THR A 279 -17.34 14.30 -28.68
C THR A 279 -18.24 14.66 -29.86
N LEU A 280 -19.53 14.85 -29.63
CA LEU A 280 -20.46 15.30 -30.67
C LEU A 280 -20.13 16.71 -31.18
N LEU A 281 -19.81 17.65 -30.28
CA LEU A 281 -19.38 19.00 -30.66
C LEU A 281 -18.07 19.01 -31.44
N GLN A 282 -17.10 18.17 -31.04
CA GLN A 282 -15.85 17.99 -31.78
C GLN A 282 -16.09 17.44 -33.20
N GLN A 283 -16.96 16.44 -33.34
CA GLN A 283 -17.32 15.89 -34.64
C GLN A 283 -18.09 16.89 -35.51
N ALA A 284 -18.98 17.70 -34.94
CA ALA A 284 -19.67 18.75 -35.67
C ALA A 284 -18.67 19.78 -36.23
N LYS A 285 -17.69 20.20 -35.44
CA LYS A 285 -16.63 21.12 -35.86
C LYS A 285 -15.76 20.55 -36.99
N ILE A 286 -15.42 19.25 -36.93
CA ILE A 286 -14.69 18.57 -38.01
C ILE A 286 -15.50 18.61 -39.31
N ARG A 287 -16.80 18.32 -39.23
CA ARG A 287 -17.70 18.37 -40.40
C ARG A 287 -17.86 19.77 -40.97
N GLU A 288 -17.89 20.80 -40.14
CA GLU A 288 -17.91 22.20 -40.59
C GLU A 288 -16.68 22.52 -41.44
N VAL A 289 -15.49 22.15 -40.97
CA VAL A 289 -14.23 22.34 -41.71
C VAL A 289 -14.20 21.53 -43.01
N GLU A 290 -14.68 20.28 -43.00
CA GLU A 290 -14.78 19.46 -44.22
C GLU A 290 -15.75 20.06 -45.24
N ASN A 291 -16.90 20.56 -44.78
CA ASN A 291 -17.88 21.23 -45.64
C ASN A 291 -17.30 22.51 -46.26
N GLU A 292 -16.54 23.29 -45.51
CA GLU A 292 -15.82 24.46 -46.02
C GLU A 292 -14.77 24.08 -47.07
N ARG A 293 -14.00 23.00 -46.83
CA ARG A 293 -13.05 22.44 -47.82
C ARG A 293 -13.74 22.01 -49.11
N ILE A 294 -14.90 21.36 -49.02
CA ILE A 294 -15.67 20.94 -50.19
C ILE A 294 -16.15 22.16 -50.99
N ARG A 295 -16.68 23.19 -50.30
CA ARG A 295 -17.10 24.45 -50.94
C ARG A 295 -15.93 25.15 -51.64
N GLU A 296 -14.77 25.23 -51.01
CA GLU A 296 -13.58 25.85 -51.61
C GLU A 296 -13.04 25.05 -52.80
N ARG A 297 -13.03 23.70 -52.74
CA ARG A 297 -12.67 22.85 -53.89
C ARG A 297 -13.63 23.05 -55.06
N ARG A 298 -14.94 23.19 -54.79
CA ARG A 298 -15.94 23.51 -55.82
C ARG A 298 -15.66 24.88 -56.44
N LEU A 299 -15.43 25.91 -55.61
CA LEU A 299 -15.11 27.27 -56.05
C LEU A 299 -13.80 27.33 -56.85
N LEU A 300 -12.79 26.53 -56.48
CA LEU A 300 -11.54 26.40 -57.23
C LEU A 300 -11.75 25.74 -58.60
N ASN A 301 -12.63 24.73 -58.70
CA ASN A 301 -12.96 24.14 -59.99
C ASN A 301 -13.76 25.11 -60.88
N GLU A 302 -14.72 25.85 -60.31
CA GLU A 302 -15.45 26.93 -61.01
C GLU A 302 -14.46 28.00 -61.51
N ARG A 303 -13.50 28.41 -60.68
CA ARG A 303 -12.46 29.36 -61.10
C ARG A 303 -11.52 28.81 -62.15
N LYS A 304 -11.16 27.52 -62.11
CA LYS A 304 -10.36 26.91 -63.19
C LYS A 304 -11.13 26.91 -64.50
N ALA A 305 -12.45 26.75 -64.45
CA ALA A 305 -13.31 26.86 -65.62
C ALA A 305 -13.42 28.32 -66.12
N ASP A 306 -13.59 29.28 -65.21
CA ASP A 306 -13.63 30.72 -65.54
C ASP A 306 -12.27 31.24 -66.05
N ASP A 307 -11.16 30.76 -65.46
CA ASP A 307 -9.80 31.08 -65.88
C ASP A 307 -9.49 30.52 -67.27
N ALA A 308 -10.08 29.39 -67.65
CA ALA A 308 -9.98 28.85 -69.00
C ALA A 308 -10.74 29.71 -70.03
N LEU A 309 -11.70 30.53 -69.59
CA LEU A 309 -12.51 31.42 -70.43
C LEU A 309 -12.04 32.88 -70.42
N TYR A 310 -11.41 33.34 -69.33
CA TYR A 310 -11.09 34.76 -69.09
C TYR A 310 -9.68 35.00 -68.52
N GLY A 311 -8.75 34.06 -68.72
CA GLY A 311 -7.40 34.08 -68.15
C GLY A 311 -6.54 35.32 -68.48
N ASP A 312 -6.85 36.04 -69.56
CA ASP A 312 -6.11 37.22 -70.01
C ASP A 312 -6.52 38.53 -69.28
N LYS A 313 -7.51 38.50 -68.38
CA LYS A 313 -7.98 39.66 -67.61
C LYS A 313 -7.33 39.71 -66.22
N GLU A 314 -7.12 40.92 -65.70
CA GLU A 314 -6.52 41.14 -64.38
C GLU A 314 -7.37 40.55 -63.25
N LYS A 315 -6.74 39.72 -62.39
CA LYS A 315 -7.40 39.09 -61.23
C LYS A 315 -7.22 39.95 -59.98
N LEU A 316 -8.27 40.66 -59.58
CA LEU A 316 -8.29 41.44 -58.34
C LEU A 316 -8.65 40.56 -57.14
N VAL A 317 -7.66 40.28 -56.29
CA VAL A 317 -7.85 39.45 -55.08
C VAL A 317 -7.99 40.33 -53.82
N SER A 318 -9.12 40.20 -53.12
CA SER A 318 -9.39 40.91 -51.87
C SER A 318 -8.46 40.48 -50.72
N ALA A 319 -8.16 41.40 -49.80
CA ALA A 319 -7.29 41.13 -48.64
C ALA A 319 -7.84 40.02 -47.71
N SER A 320 -9.16 39.88 -47.60
CA SER A 320 -9.81 38.80 -46.86
C SER A 320 -9.58 37.43 -47.51
N TYR A 321 -9.59 37.37 -48.84
CA TYR A 321 -9.33 36.13 -49.58
C TYR A 321 -7.86 35.69 -49.47
N LYS A 322 -6.90 36.63 -49.49
CA LYS A 322 -5.48 36.31 -49.25
C LYS A 322 -5.25 35.72 -47.85
N ARG A 323 -5.92 36.25 -46.82
CA ARG A 323 -5.86 35.70 -45.45
C ARG A 323 -6.44 34.28 -45.39
N LYS A 324 -7.58 34.05 -46.06
CA LYS A 324 -8.22 32.73 -46.12
C LYS A 324 -7.33 31.69 -46.83
N LEU A 325 -6.69 32.06 -47.94
CA LEU A 325 -5.72 31.20 -48.63
C LEU A 325 -4.52 30.84 -47.74
N GLN A 326 -3.98 31.80 -47.00
CA GLN A 326 -2.87 31.56 -46.08
C GLN A 326 -3.27 30.66 -44.91
N GLU A 327 -4.49 30.79 -44.41
CA GLU A 327 -5.05 29.92 -43.37
C GLU A 327 -5.22 28.49 -43.89
N MET A 328 -5.78 28.31 -45.09
CA MET A 328 -5.91 27.00 -45.74
C MET A 328 -4.56 26.33 -45.96
N GLN A 329 -3.55 27.07 -46.47
CA GLN A 329 -2.20 26.53 -46.65
C GLN A 329 -1.55 26.11 -45.34
N ARG A 330 -1.81 26.83 -44.23
CA ARG A 330 -1.33 26.44 -42.89
C ARG A 330 -1.99 25.16 -42.41
N TRP A 331 -3.29 25.00 -42.62
CA TRP A 331 -4.02 23.78 -42.28
C TRP A 331 -3.55 22.58 -43.10
N ASP A 332 -3.39 22.75 -44.41
CA ASP A 332 -2.91 21.69 -45.30
C ASP A 332 -1.45 21.33 -45.00
N ALA A 333 -0.61 22.29 -44.60
CA ALA A 333 0.77 22.04 -44.15
C ALA A 333 0.83 21.29 -42.80
N GLU A 334 -0.05 21.61 -41.84
CA GLU A 334 -0.15 20.87 -40.57
C GLU A 334 -0.69 19.45 -40.78
N ASP A 335 -1.71 19.27 -41.64
CA ASP A 335 -2.20 17.94 -42.01
C ASP A 335 -1.10 17.12 -42.71
N ALA A 336 -0.35 17.72 -43.65
CA ALA A 336 0.77 17.06 -44.31
C ALA A 336 1.90 16.71 -43.33
N ARG A 337 2.16 17.55 -42.33
CA ARG A 337 3.13 17.28 -41.26
C ARG A 337 2.70 16.11 -40.37
N LEU A 338 1.42 16.07 -39.98
CA LEU A 338 0.87 14.97 -39.20
C LEU A 338 0.87 13.66 -40.00
N ALA A 339 0.48 13.70 -41.27
CA ALA A 339 0.55 12.56 -42.18
C ALA A 339 1.99 12.06 -42.36
N ALA A 340 2.98 12.96 -42.44
CA ALA A 340 4.39 12.58 -42.50
C ALA A 340 4.88 11.94 -41.20
N MET A 341 4.44 12.43 -40.03
CA MET A 341 4.74 11.77 -38.75
C MET A 341 4.07 10.40 -38.63
N GLU A 342 2.82 10.26 -39.08
CA GLU A 342 2.09 8.99 -39.07
C GLU A 342 2.71 7.99 -40.05
N GLU A 343 3.12 8.44 -41.24
CA GLU A 343 3.85 7.65 -42.22
C GLU A 343 5.22 7.21 -41.70
N GLN A 344 5.89 8.06 -40.93
CA GLN A 344 7.11 7.68 -40.22
C GLN A 344 6.82 6.66 -39.12
N GLU A 345 5.73 6.80 -38.36
CA GLU A 345 5.31 5.89 -37.29
C GLU A 345 4.62 4.60 -37.81
N ASP A 346 4.41 4.47 -39.13
CA ASP A 346 3.76 3.32 -39.78
C ASP A 346 4.60 2.04 -39.62
N VAL A 347 4.01 1.09 -38.92
CA VAL A 347 4.57 -0.22 -38.57
C VAL A 347 4.94 -1.02 -39.84
N THR A 348 4.27 -0.80 -40.96
CA THR A 348 4.58 -1.52 -42.21
C THR A 348 5.86 -1.01 -42.87
N LYS A 349 6.26 0.24 -42.60
CA LYS A 349 7.43 0.91 -43.20
C LYS A 349 8.69 0.85 -42.31
N GLN A 350 8.54 0.59 -41.01
CA GLN A 350 9.62 0.65 -40.01
C GLN A 350 10.49 -0.62 -39.83
N GLY A 351 10.28 -1.68 -40.63
CA GLY A 351 11.16 -2.86 -40.63
C GLY A 351 11.34 -3.52 -39.24
N GLU A 352 12.58 -3.80 -38.82
CA GLU A 352 12.89 -4.56 -37.60
C GLU A 352 12.48 -3.86 -36.28
N HIS A 353 12.31 -2.53 -36.27
CA HIS A 353 11.90 -1.74 -35.10
C HIS A 353 10.39 -1.46 -35.04
N ALA A 354 9.65 -1.84 -36.06
CA ALA A 354 8.21 -1.60 -36.21
C ALA A 354 7.37 -2.10 -35.03
N MET A 355 7.68 -3.29 -34.51
CA MET A 355 6.94 -3.88 -33.39
C MET A 355 7.19 -3.11 -32.08
N ALA A 356 8.40 -2.54 -31.88
CA ALA A 356 8.72 -1.81 -30.65
C ALA A 356 7.98 -0.46 -30.59
N GLY A 357 7.88 0.26 -31.72
CA GLY A 357 7.07 1.46 -31.84
C GLY A 357 5.58 1.19 -31.62
N PHE A 358 5.07 0.09 -32.19
CA PHE A 358 3.68 -0.35 -31.99
C PHE A 358 3.33 -0.57 -30.51
N TYR A 359 4.16 -1.31 -29.75
CA TYR A 359 3.91 -1.55 -28.32
C TYR A 359 4.08 -0.29 -27.46
N ALA A 360 4.97 0.64 -27.83
CA ALA A 360 5.14 1.91 -27.13
C ALA A 360 3.94 2.87 -27.33
N ASN A 361 3.30 2.81 -28.50
CA ASN A 361 2.12 3.62 -28.81
C ASN A 361 0.79 2.95 -28.44
N LEU A 362 0.76 1.63 -28.20
CA LEU A 362 -0.46 0.88 -27.84
C LEU A 362 -1.13 1.39 -26.56
N ASN A 363 -0.33 1.80 -25.56
CA ASN A 363 -0.83 2.34 -24.28
C ASN A 363 -1.29 3.80 -24.38
N LYS A 364 -0.99 4.48 -25.49
CA LYS A 364 -1.44 5.85 -25.76
C LYS A 364 -2.73 5.88 -26.56
N ASN A 365 -3.13 4.76 -27.16
CA ASN A 365 -4.38 4.63 -27.91
C ASN A 365 -5.60 4.67 -27.00
N ILE A 366 -6.55 5.53 -27.36
CA ILE A 366 -7.79 5.77 -26.59
C ILE A 366 -8.62 4.49 -26.47
N ALA A 367 -8.65 3.67 -27.52
CA ALA A 367 -9.35 2.37 -27.52
C ALA A 367 -8.80 1.35 -26.50
N MET A 368 -7.54 1.52 -26.05
CA MET A 368 -6.88 0.65 -25.07
C MET A 368 -6.68 1.33 -23.71
N GLY A 369 -7.43 2.40 -23.43
CA GLY A 369 -7.39 3.12 -22.14
C GLY A 369 -6.46 4.33 -22.09
N GLY A 370 -5.95 4.80 -23.24
CA GLY A 370 -5.20 6.05 -23.35
C GLY A 370 -6.06 7.30 -23.12
N SER A 371 -5.44 8.38 -22.62
CA SER A 371 -6.12 9.66 -22.37
C SER A 371 -6.54 10.36 -23.67
N THR A 372 -7.74 10.99 -23.67
CA THR A 372 -8.24 11.82 -24.78
C THR A 372 -7.35 13.02 -25.08
N ASN A 373 -6.52 13.44 -24.11
CA ASN A 373 -5.57 14.56 -24.27
C ASN A 373 -4.43 14.23 -25.24
N ASN A 374 -4.19 12.94 -25.53
CA ASN A 374 -3.17 12.50 -26.48
C ASN A 374 -3.70 12.32 -27.92
N ALA A 375 -4.97 12.63 -28.18
CA ALA A 375 -5.51 12.61 -29.53
C ALA A 375 -4.82 13.67 -30.39
N ARG A 376 -3.90 13.25 -31.27
CA ARG A 376 -3.31 14.10 -32.30
C ARG A 376 -4.34 14.31 -33.41
N SER A 377 -5.19 15.32 -33.27
CA SER A 377 -5.91 15.88 -34.42
C SER A 377 -5.54 17.35 -34.55
N ALA A 378 -5.25 17.81 -35.77
CA ALA A 378 -4.96 19.21 -36.05
C ALA A 378 -6.10 20.14 -35.56
N TYR A 379 -7.33 19.63 -35.51
CA TYR A 379 -8.56 20.39 -35.29
C TYR A 379 -9.03 20.46 -33.83
N THR A 380 -8.56 19.56 -32.95
CA THR A 380 -8.98 19.50 -31.53
C THR A 380 -7.89 19.88 -30.53
N ALA A 381 -6.63 20.05 -30.97
CA ALA A 381 -5.49 20.29 -30.07
C ALA A 381 -5.46 21.68 -29.41
N LYS A 382 -6.32 22.63 -29.81
CA LYS A 382 -6.29 24.03 -29.31
C LYS A 382 -6.94 24.25 -27.93
N GLU A 383 -7.60 23.26 -27.34
CA GLU A 383 -8.21 23.43 -26.00
C GLU A 383 -7.31 23.01 -24.84
N ALA A 384 -6.11 22.48 -25.11
CA ALA A 384 -5.11 22.26 -24.07
C ALA A 384 -4.31 23.55 -23.81
N ARG A 385 -4.71 24.26 -22.73
CA ARG A 385 -4.03 25.34 -22.01
C ARG A 385 -4.33 26.78 -22.47
N HIS A 386 -5.37 27.35 -21.85
CA HIS A 386 -5.40 28.77 -21.50
C HIS A 386 -5.67 28.88 -20.00
N ASP A 387 -4.72 28.40 -19.18
CA ASP A 387 -4.71 28.63 -17.73
C ASP A 387 -3.27 28.96 -17.32
N ALA A 388 -2.91 30.21 -17.56
CA ALA A 388 -1.79 30.92 -16.96
C ALA A 388 -2.07 32.42 -17.18
N THR A 389 -2.80 33.00 -16.25
CA THR A 389 -2.95 34.45 -16.08
C THR A 389 -1.58 35.12 -16.00
N THR A 390 -1.37 36.08 -16.90
CA THR A 390 -0.72 37.38 -16.67
C THR A 390 -0.11 37.59 -15.28
N SER A 391 1.22 37.54 -15.21
CA SER A 391 2.00 38.40 -14.33
C SER A 391 3.05 39.10 -15.18
N GLU A 392 2.80 40.38 -15.46
CA GLU A 392 3.73 41.28 -16.11
C GLU A 392 5.02 41.40 -15.26
N LYS A 393 6.18 41.29 -15.90
CA LYS A 393 7.43 41.88 -15.41
C LYS A 393 8.00 42.75 -16.53
N PRO A 394 8.33 44.03 -16.27
CA PRO A 394 8.74 44.96 -17.32
C PRO A 394 10.19 44.71 -17.74
N ALA A 395 10.47 45.06 -18.99
CA ALA A 395 11.77 44.95 -19.64
C ALA A 395 12.87 45.75 -18.91
N ARG A 396 14.06 45.15 -18.73
CA ARG A 396 15.29 45.89 -18.46
C ARG A 396 16.51 45.20 -19.09
N ALA A 397 16.94 45.80 -20.20
CA ALA A 397 18.29 45.89 -20.77
C ALA A 397 19.15 44.63 -20.91
N GLU A 398 19.41 44.27 -22.17
CA GLU A 398 20.58 43.50 -22.60
C GLU A 398 21.87 44.11 -22.02
N ARG A 399 22.68 43.27 -21.37
CA ARG A 399 24.14 43.37 -21.27
C ARG A 399 24.70 42.07 -20.67
N GLY A 400 25.59 41.42 -21.41
CA GLY A 400 26.53 40.43 -20.85
C GLY A 400 26.33 38.97 -21.26
N HIS A 401 26.44 38.67 -22.56
CA HIS A 401 26.81 37.32 -23.02
C HIS A 401 28.35 37.22 -23.01
N GLU A 402 28.95 36.85 -21.87
CA GLU A 402 30.36 36.46 -21.76
C GLU A 402 30.61 36.05 -20.30
N ARG A 403 30.46 34.74 -19.99
CA ARG A 403 31.03 34.04 -18.80
C ARG A 403 30.60 32.58 -18.64
N GLU A 404 29.64 32.08 -19.43
CA GLU A 404 29.20 30.66 -19.32
C GLU A 404 29.91 29.69 -20.28
N ARG A 405 30.92 30.14 -21.05
CA ARG A 405 31.68 29.27 -21.95
C ARG A 405 33.02 28.77 -21.38
N GLU A 406 33.55 29.38 -20.32
CA GLU A 406 34.88 29.03 -19.79
C GLU A 406 34.87 27.88 -18.77
N HIS A 407 33.71 27.56 -18.16
CA HIS A 407 33.63 26.50 -17.14
C HIS A 407 33.39 25.09 -17.73
N ALA A 408 33.11 24.98 -19.03
CA ALA A 408 32.84 23.72 -19.72
C ALA A 408 34.05 23.14 -20.46
N GLU A 409 35.11 23.93 -20.64
CA GLU A 409 36.35 23.49 -21.32
C GLU A 409 37.38 22.90 -20.35
N TYR A 410 37.38 23.26 -19.07
CA TYR A 410 38.33 22.73 -18.08
C TYR A 410 38.11 21.24 -17.73
N GLU A 411 36.88 20.73 -17.82
CA GLU A 411 36.58 19.31 -17.50
C GLU A 411 36.84 18.34 -18.66
N ARG A 412 37.11 18.83 -19.88
CA ARG A 412 37.36 17.96 -21.05
C ARG A 412 38.83 17.68 -21.33
N GLU A 413 39.75 18.43 -20.73
CA GLU A 413 41.19 18.29 -21.01
C GLU A 413 41.93 17.31 -20.08
N THR A 414 41.36 16.91 -18.93
CA THR A 414 42.04 16.04 -17.95
C THR A 414 41.84 14.53 -18.17
N ALA A 415 41.19 14.10 -19.26
CA ALA A 415 40.77 12.70 -19.45
C ALA A 415 41.40 11.95 -20.64
N LYS A 416 42.67 12.21 -21.03
CA LYS A 416 43.37 11.44 -22.08
C LYS A 416 44.81 10.99 -21.72
N SER A 417 44.91 9.75 -21.18
CA SER A 417 45.93 8.67 -21.42
C SER A 417 47.44 8.86 -21.08
N PRO A 418 48.33 7.81 -21.03
CA PRO A 418 48.15 6.33 -21.13
C PRO A 418 48.95 5.40 -20.13
N ARG A 419 48.45 4.14 -20.01
CA ARG A 419 49.10 2.79 -19.93
C ARG A 419 50.37 2.50 -19.09
N ASP A 420 50.33 1.42 -18.28
CA ASP A 420 50.96 0.11 -18.60
C ASP A 420 50.69 -0.98 -17.52
N GLU A 421 50.54 -2.22 -17.98
CA GLU A 421 50.40 -3.48 -17.22
C GLU A 421 51.77 -4.20 -17.15
N PRO A 422 52.07 -5.19 -16.25
CA PRO A 422 51.44 -6.51 -16.37
C PRO A 422 51.32 -7.43 -15.10
N ALA A 423 50.30 -8.29 -15.16
CA ALA A 423 50.17 -9.69 -14.73
C ALA A 423 50.99 -10.32 -13.55
N THR A 424 50.30 -11.08 -12.66
CA THR A 424 50.53 -12.54 -12.44
C THR A 424 49.52 -13.24 -11.49
N LYS A 425 48.88 -14.30 -12.03
CA LYS A 425 48.57 -15.68 -11.52
C LYS A 425 47.93 -16.01 -10.13
N LYS A 426 46.71 -16.56 -10.22
CA LYS A 426 46.15 -17.88 -9.76
C LYS A 426 46.22 -18.38 -8.28
N ALA A 427 45.01 -18.72 -7.77
CA ALA A 427 44.54 -20.02 -7.21
C ALA A 427 44.13 -20.17 -5.71
N ARG A 428 42.87 -20.67 -5.54
CA ARG A 428 42.25 -21.63 -4.57
C ARG A 428 42.34 -21.49 -3.03
N CYS A 429 41.17 -21.81 -2.39
CA CYS A 429 40.85 -22.44 -1.07
C CYS A 429 41.80 -22.21 0.14
N SER A 430 41.38 -22.03 1.41
CA SER A 430 40.32 -22.65 2.22
C SER A 430 40.26 -21.96 3.61
N GLU A 431 39.18 -22.26 4.37
CA GLU A 431 39.08 -22.28 5.85
C GLU A 431 38.92 -20.98 6.68
N HIS A 432 37.92 -21.06 7.58
CA HIS A 432 37.55 -20.17 8.70
C HIS A 432 38.54 -20.34 9.90
N PRO A 433 38.43 -19.64 11.06
CA PRO A 433 37.32 -18.82 11.58
C PRO A 433 37.68 -17.49 12.30
N ASP A 434 36.61 -16.77 12.63
CA ASP A 434 36.32 -16.15 13.94
C ASP A 434 36.25 -14.62 14.12
N GLU A 435 35.24 -14.29 14.93
CA GLU A 435 34.95 -13.11 15.75
C GLU A 435 34.37 -11.81 15.14
N GLY A 436 33.10 -11.57 15.52
CA GLY A 436 32.79 -10.39 16.34
C GLY A 436 32.34 -9.12 15.62
N ARG A 437 31.01 -8.97 15.43
CA ARG A 437 30.24 -7.78 15.85
C ARG A 437 28.75 -7.93 15.55
N ARG A 438 27.95 -7.95 16.62
CA ARG A 438 26.51 -7.69 16.59
C ARG A 438 26.27 -6.20 16.78
N SER A 439 25.42 -5.63 15.93
CA SER A 439 24.68 -4.40 16.21
C SER A 439 23.20 -4.74 16.40
N PRO A 440 22.47 -4.10 17.34
CA PRO A 440 21.10 -4.48 17.70
C PRO A 440 20.05 -3.73 16.88
N PRO A 441 18.80 -4.24 16.77
CA PRO A 441 17.66 -3.40 16.47
C PRO A 441 16.67 -3.26 17.64
N ALA A 442 16.15 -2.03 17.71
CA ALA A 442 15.19 -1.41 18.60
C ALA A 442 13.93 -2.25 18.97
N ARG A 443 13.47 -2.03 20.21
CA ARG A 443 12.14 -2.40 20.69
C ARG A 443 11.40 -1.14 21.15
N ASP A 444 10.27 -0.89 20.50
CA ASP A 444 9.16 -0.09 21.00
C ASP A 444 8.49 -0.79 22.18
N THR A 445 8.24 -0.06 23.26
CA THR A 445 7.18 -0.37 24.23
C THR A 445 6.60 0.92 24.79
N SER A 446 5.37 1.23 24.39
CA SER A 446 4.44 2.07 25.17
C SER A 446 3.74 1.19 26.23
N PRO A 447 3.42 1.73 27.42
CA PRO A 447 2.89 0.96 28.54
C PRO A 447 1.35 1.05 28.64
N GLU A 448 0.75 0.02 29.22
CA GLU A 448 -0.60 0.08 29.80
C GLU A 448 -0.51 -0.06 31.32
N ARG A 449 -1.30 0.76 32.01
CA ARG A 449 -1.45 0.87 33.46
C ARG A 449 -2.48 -0.15 33.97
N LYS A 450 -2.30 -0.62 35.21
CA LYS A 450 -3.42 -1.00 36.09
C LYS A 450 -3.31 -0.26 37.43
N GLU A 451 -4.45 0.35 37.76
CA GLU A 451 -5.18 0.39 39.04
C GLU A 451 -4.43 0.47 40.36
N VAL A 452 -4.73 1.54 41.12
CA VAL A 452 -4.69 1.52 42.60
C VAL A 452 -5.91 2.27 43.14
N SER A 453 -6.47 1.68 44.20
CA SER A 453 -7.70 1.95 44.93
C SER A 453 -7.68 3.17 45.87
N ASP A 454 -8.88 3.74 46.01
CA ASP A 454 -9.50 4.55 47.07
C ASP A 454 -8.65 5.29 48.13
N ALA A 455 -8.80 6.62 48.12
CA ALA A 455 -8.92 7.44 49.33
C ALA A 455 -9.81 8.68 49.06
N SER A 456 -10.78 8.87 49.93
CA SER A 456 -11.90 9.82 49.90
C SER A 456 -11.52 11.30 50.05
N SER A 457 -12.15 12.19 49.25
CA SER A 457 -12.42 13.61 49.57
C SER A 457 -13.35 14.28 48.53
N PRO A 458 -14.01 15.42 48.84
CA PRO A 458 -15.47 15.56 48.74
C PRO A 458 -16.00 16.04 47.38
N ARG A 459 -17.27 15.74 47.14
CA ARG A 459 -18.05 16.15 45.94
C ARG A 459 -18.03 17.67 45.80
N LYS A 460 -17.37 18.18 44.76
CA LYS A 460 -17.60 19.53 44.23
C LYS A 460 -18.80 19.49 43.31
N ASP A 461 -19.85 20.23 43.68
CA ASP A 461 -20.97 20.53 42.82
C ASP A 461 -20.48 21.17 41.52
N LYS A 462 -20.83 20.58 40.38
CA LYS A 462 -20.61 21.18 39.07
C LYS A 462 -21.54 22.38 38.94
N ARG A 463 -21.01 23.58 39.19
CA ARG A 463 -21.64 24.82 38.73
C ARG A 463 -21.45 24.88 37.22
N GLU A 464 -22.53 24.72 36.45
CA GLU A 464 -22.51 24.97 35.01
C GLU A 464 -22.12 26.44 34.77
N GLU A 465 -20.92 26.67 34.25
CA GLU A 465 -20.55 27.99 33.74
C GLU A 465 -21.24 28.18 32.37
N ALA A 466 -22.11 29.18 32.31
CA ALA A 466 -22.85 29.53 31.09
C ALA A 466 -21.88 29.89 29.96
N LYS A 467 -22.10 29.29 28.78
CA LYS A 467 -21.31 29.60 27.57
C LYS A 467 -21.44 31.09 27.25
N PRO A 468 -20.33 31.79 26.91
CA PRO A 468 -20.38 33.22 26.58
C PRO A 468 -21.30 33.45 25.38
N SER A 469 -22.05 34.55 25.43
CA SER A 469 -23.01 34.87 24.37
C SER A 469 -22.28 35.08 23.05
N LYS A 470 -23.00 34.93 21.93
CA LYS A 470 -22.43 35.13 20.59
C LYS A 470 -21.84 36.54 20.43
N GLU A 471 -22.40 37.51 21.15
CA GLU A 471 -21.94 38.90 21.16
C GLU A 471 -20.61 39.05 21.92
N ASP A 472 -20.45 38.35 23.05
CA ASP A 472 -19.20 38.32 23.83
C ASP A 472 -18.06 37.67 23.04
N ALA A 473 -18.36 36.61 22.29
CA ALA A 473 -17.38 35.96 21.41
C ALA A 473 -16.93 36.89 20.27
N ILE A 474 -17.85 37.66 19.69
CA ILE A 474 -17.55 38.64 18.63
C ILE A 474 -16.73 39.82 19.18
N ALA A 475 -17.06 40.29 20.39
CA ALA A 475 -16.32 41.35 21.07
C ALA A 475 -14.88 40.91 21.39
N ALA A 476 -14.69 39.69 21.91
CA ALA A 476 -13.38 39.11 22.18
C ALA A 476 -12.55 38.94 20.90
N ALA A 477 -13.17 38.53 19.79
CA ALA A 477 -12.50 38.42 18.49
C ALA A 477 -12.06 39.79 17.93
N ARG A 478 -12.90 40.82 18.05
CA ARG A 478 -12.56 42.20 17.66
C ARG A 478 -11.41 42.76 18.50
N ALA A 479 -11.41 42.53 19.81
CA ALA A 479 -10.34 42.96 20.70
C ALA A 479 -8.99 42.31 20.33
N ARG A 480 -8.98 41.00 20.04
CA ARG A 480 -7.78 40.28 19.59
C ARG A 480 -7.27 40.81 18.24
N PHE A 481 -8.17 41.11 17.31
CA PHE A 481 -7.81 41.68 16.01
C PHE A 481 -7.18 43.08 16.15
N LEU A 482 -7.75 43.95 17.00
CA LEU A 482 -7.21 45.28 17.26
C LEU A 482 -5.85 45.23 17.96
N ALA A 483 -5.64 44.30 18.90
CA ALA A 483 -4.35 44.07 19.54
C ALA A 483 -3.28 43.64 18.52
N ARG A 484 -3.62 42.72 17.59
CA ARG A 484 -2.73 42.28 16.51
C ARG A 484 -2.40 43.40 15.52
N LYS A 485 -3.38 44.27 15.25
CA LYS A 485 -3.21 45.44 14.39
C LYS A 485 -2.32 46.51 15.04
N ALA A 486 -2.44 46.70 16.36
CA ALA A 486 -1.58 47.61 17.12
C ALA A 486 -0.12 47.13 17.16
N GLN A 487 0.11 45.84 17.37
CA GLN A 487 1.45 45.23 17.33
C GLN A 487 2.13 45.34 15.97
N ARG A 488 1.35 45.32 14.87
CA ARG A 488 1.86 45.52 13.50
C ARG A 488 2.17 46.98 13.14
N LYS A 489 1.73 47.94 13.96
CA LYS A 489 1.88 49.38 13.70
C LYS A 489 2.91 50.05 14.61
N ALA A 490 3.53 49.30 15.51
CA ALA A 490 4.72 49.74 16.24
C ALA A 490 5.93 49.67 15.28
N PRO A 491 6.73 50.76 15.17
CA PRO A 491 7.81 50.88 14.19
C PRO A 491 8.96 49.89 14.40
#